data_AF-A0A6I2FLZ4-F1
#
_entry.id   AF-A0A6I2FLZ4-F1
#
_cell.length_a   1.000
_cell.length_b   1.000
_cell.length_c   1.000
_cell.angle_alpha   90.00
_cell.angle_beta   90.00
_cell.angle_gamma   90.00
#
_symmetry.space_group_name_H-M   'P 1'
#
loop_
_entity.id
_entity.type
_entity.pdbx_description
1 polymer ?
#
loop_
_entity_poly.entity_id
_entity_poly.type
_entity_poly.pdbx_seq_one_letter_code
_entity_poly.pdbx_strand_id
1 'polypeptide(L)'
;MSTLTTPHIDVHRGGDRMKTRVAWLDSKHSFSFGEHYDPENTHHGLLLVNNEDIVLPGEGFETHPHRDMEIITWVLSGSLVHQDSLGHNGVIYPGLAQRMSAGSGILHSEKNDSWRLSTAPEHDEPVHFVQMWVVPDEPGSDPGYQQLEVDDELARGGLVTVASGLPRYRDRTAIVIGSSHSALHVARMPGISEAREVRLPESPYLHVFVARGEVELEGVGTLYEGDAVRMARSGGQRVIANLPSEILVWEMHARLGGQ
;
A
#
# COMPACT_ATOMS: atom_id res chain seq x y z
N MET A 1 -24.63 16.50 0.96
CA MET A 1 -24.10 15.25 1.56
C MET A 1 -24.85 14.08 0.94
N SER A 2 -24.33 13.51 -0.13
CA SER A 2 -24.93 12.32 -0.76
C SER A 2 -24.55 11.10 0.07
N THR A 3 -25.51 10.55 0.80
CA THR A 3 -25.40 9.23 1.41
C THR A 3 -25.56 8.22 0.27
N LEU A 4 -24.45 7.77 -0.31
CA LEU A 4 -24.48 6.72 -1.34
C LEU A 4 -25.15 5.47 -0.75
N THR A 5 -26.42 5.25 -1.07
CA THR A 5 -27.20 4.06 -0.71
C THR A 5 -27.00 2.91 -1.69
N THR A 6 -26.34 3.18 -2.82
CA THR A 6 -26.14 2.24 -3.93
C THR A 6 -24.66 1.85 -4.01
N PRO A 7 -24.34 0.56 -4.29
CA PRO A 7 -22.97 0.15 -4.61
C PRO A 7 -22.37 1.04 -5.70
N HIS A 8 -21.12 1.45 -5.52
CA HIS A 8 -20.39 2.29 -6.48
C HIS A 8 -19.01 1.68 -6.75
N ILE A 9 -18.60 1.66 -8.01
CA ILE A 9 -17.28 1.21 -8.45
C ILE A 9 -16.73 2.28 -9.38
N ASP A 10 -15.55 2.80 -9.03
CA ASP A 10 -14.84 3.82 -9.80
C ASP A 10 -13.47 3.29 -10.23
N VAL A 11 -13.11 3.50 -11.49
CA VAL A 11 -11.85 3.00 -12.08
C VAL A 11 -10.94 4.18 -12.35
N HIS A 12 -9.76 4.16 -11.72
CA HIS A 12 -8.72 5.15 -11.91
C HIS A 12 -7.58 4.51 -12.71
N ARG A 13 -7.35 5.01 -13.93
CA ARG A 13 -6.29 4.48 -14.78
C ARG A 13 -4.92 4.96 -14.31
N GLY A 14 -3.93 4.08 -14.35
CA GLY A 14 -2.57 4.38 -13.90
C GLY A 14 -1.91 5.52 -14.68
N GLY A 15 -2.29 5.69 -15.94
CA GLY A 15 -1.84 6.80 -16.79
C GLY A 15 -2.29 8.18 -16.32
N ASP A 16 -3.47 8.24 -15.68
CA ASP A 16 -4.17 9.48 -15.30
C ASP A 16 -3.84 9.95 -13.87
N ARG A 17 -3.11 9.14 -13.09
CA ARG A 17 -2.67 9.51 -11.74
C ARG A 17 -1.79 10.77 -11.79
N MET A 18 -1.93 11.60 -10.76
CA MET A 18 -1.07 12.78 -10.56
C MET A 18 0.38 12.31 -10.37
N LYS A 19 1.36 13.09 -10.83
CA LYS A 19 2.76 12.65 -10.85
C LYS A 19 3.71 13.74 -10.38
N THR A 20 4.58 13.39 -9.45
CA THR A 20 5.75 14.19 -9.10
C THR A 20 6.96 13.55 -9.75
N ARG A 21 7.66 14.30 -10.61
CA ARG A 21 8.90 13.84 -11.24
C ARG A 21 10.03 14.81 -10.98
N VAL A 22 11.04 14.36 -10.26
CA VAL A 22 12.30 15.09 -10.05
C VAL A 22 13.47 14.23 -10.52
N ALA A 23 14.71 14.73 -10.41
CA ALA A 23 15.89 14.07 -10.98
C ALA A 23 16.07 12.61 -10.52
N TRP A 24 15.66 12.29 -9.29
CA TRP A 24 15.86 10.98 -8.66
C TRP A 24 14.57 10.20 -8.36
N LEU A 25 13.40 10.82 -8.52
CA LEU A 25 12.10 10.24 -8.15
C LEU A 25 11.10 10.33 -9.30
N ASP A 26 10.45 9.21 -9.62
CA ASP A 26 9.23 9.13 -10.40
C ASP A 26 8.11 8.61 -9.49
N SER A 27 7.21 9.48 -9.08
CA SER A 27 6.13 9.18 -8.14
C SER A 27 4.77 9.39 -8.78
N LYS A 28 3.87 8.42 -8.65
CA LYS A 28 2.47 8.50 -9.10
C LYS A 28 1.51 8.37 -7.91
N HIS A 29 0.60 9.32 -7.78
CA HIS A 29 -0.28 9.46 -6.62
C HIS A 29 -1.72 9.09 -6.97
N SER A 30 -2.32 8.17 -6.20
CA SER A 30 -3.75 7.90 -6.30
C SER A 30 -4.61 9.05 -5.74
N PHE A 31 -4.10 9.77 -4.74
CA PHE A 31 -4.78 10.86 -4.04
C PHE A 31 -3.94 12.14 -4.07
N SER A 32 -4.51 13.24 -3.59
CA SER A 32 -3.81 14.51 -3.41
C SER A 32 -2.57 14.34 -2.55
N PHE A 33 -1.42 14.80 -3.05
CA PHE A 33 -0.14 14.62 -2.38
C PHE A 33 0.86 15.71 -2.81
N GLY A 34 1.67 16.19 -1.86
CA GLY A 34 2.66 17.23 -2.12
C GLY A 34 2.04 18.50 -2.70
N GLU A 35 2.55 18.95 -3.85
CA GLU A 35 2.04 20.14 -4.56
C GLU A 35 0.76 19.86 -5.36
N HIS A 36 0.39 18.59 -5.54
CA HIS A 36 -0.81 18.20 -6.28
C HIS A 36 -2.01 18.09 -5.35
N TYR A 37 -2.94 19.03 -5.46
CA TYR A 37 -4.14 19.08 -4.64
C TYR A 37 -5.41 19.09 -5.49
N ASP A 38 -6.27 18.12 -5.24
CA ASP A 38 -7.64 18.04 -5.69
C ASP A 38 -8.55 17.78 -4.46
N PRO A 39 -9.39 18.76 -4.05
CA PRO A 39 -10.22 18.64 -2.86
C PRO A 39 -11.20 17.45 -2.92
N GLU A 40 -11.58 16.99 -4.11
CA GLU A 40 -12.49 15.85 -4.29
C GLU A 40 -11.73 14.50 -4.30
N ASN A 41 -10.40 14.50 -4.36
CA ASN A 41 -9.55 13.32 -4.41
C ASN A 41 -8.50 13.34 -3.29
N THR A 42 -8.94 13.51 -2.05
CA THR A 42 -8.02 13.52 -0.89
C THR A 42 -7.85 12.16 -0.23
N HIS A 43 -8.81 11.25 -0.39
CA HIS A 43 -8.81 9.94 0.26
C HIS A 43 -9.89 9.00 -0.32
N HIS A 44 -9.84 7.72 0.05
CA HIS A 44 -10.95 6.77 -0.11
C HIS A 44 -11.08 5.91 1.14
N GLY A 45 -12.25 5.91 1.79
CA GLY A 45 -12.39 5.30 3.10
C GLY A 45 -11.44 5.97 4.11
N LEU A 46 -10.51 5.19 4.66
CA LEU A 46 -9.44 5.65 5.57
C LEU A 46 -8.07 5.81 4.88
N LEU A 47 -7.96 5.42 3.61
CA LEU A 47 -6.72 5.47 2.84
C LEU A 47 -6.48 6.89 2.32
N LEU A 48 -5.43 7.52 2.81
CA LEU A 48 -5.01 8.87 2.45
C LEU A 48 -4.00 8.89 1.30
N VAL A 49 -3.12 7.90 1.27
CA VAL A 49 -2.00 7.83 0.32
C VAL A 49 -1.92 6.42 -0.23
N ASN A 50 -1.67 6.33 -1.53
CA ASN A 50 -1.26 5.12 -2.24
C ASN A 50 -0.36 5.59 -3.39
N ASN A 51 0.89 5.86 -3.05
CA ASN A 51 1.88 6.37 -3.97
C ASN A 51 2.70 5.21 -4.51
N GLU A 52 2.87 5.17 -5.83
CA GLU A 52 3.80 4.26 -6.49
C GLU A 52 5.06 5.06 -6.82
N ASP A 53 6.18 4.66 -6.25
CA ASP A 53 7.43 5.42 -6.29
C ASP A 53 8.55 4.58 -6.90
N ILE A 54 9.32 5.19 -7.80
CA ILE A 54 10.57 4.66 -8.33
C ILE A 54 11.68 5.63 -7.96
N VAL A 55 12.65 5.15 -7.18
CA VAL A 55 13.77 5.95 -6.63
C VAL A 55 15.10 5.43 -7.17
N LEU A 56 15.90 6.34 -7.73
CA LEU A 56 17.22 6.02 -8.28
C LEU A 56 18.21 5.53 -7.21
N PRO A 57 19.26 4.78 -7.59
CA PRO A 57 20.25 4.30 -6.64
C PRO A 57 20.98 5.41 -5.89
N GLY A 58 21.24 5.22 -4.59
CA GLY A 58 21.91 6.19 -3.72
C GLY A 58 21.04 7.37 -3.29
N GLU A 59 19.83 7.48 -3.82
CA GLU A 59 18.91 8.57 -3.57
C GLU A 59 17.78 8.15 -2.63
N GLY A 60 16.99 9.12 -2.16
CA GLY A 60 15.82 8.86 -1.35
C GLY A 60 15.31 10.06 -0.60
N PHE A 61 14.40 9.78 0.32
CA PHE A 61 13.78 10.79 1.17
C PHE A 61 14.69 11.07 2.37
N GLU A 62 15.23 12.28 2.43
CA GLU A 62 15.96 12.77 3.60
C GLU A 62 15.09 12.82 4.85
N THR A 63 15.71 12.96 6.03
CA THR A 63 14.98 12.99 7.30
C THR A 63 13.85 14.02 7.31
N HIS A 64 12.61 13.54 7.46
CA HIS A 64 11.41 14.37 7.49
C HIS A 64 10.41 13.90 8.55
N PRO A 65 9.49 14.77 9.02
CA PRO A 65 8.55 14.44 10.08
C PRO A 65 7.25 13.82 9.56
N HIS A 66 6.71 12.88 10.34
CA HIS A 66 5.29 12.49 10.30
C HIS A 66 4.68 12.54 11.69
N ARG A 67 3.35 12.59 11.72
CA ARG A 67 2.54 12.58 12.94
C ARG A 67 1.17 11.97 12.64
N ASP A 68 0.61 11.25 13.61
CA ASP A 68 -0.77 10.75 13.57
C ASP A 68 -1.11 9.98 12.28
N MET A 69 -0.19 9.08 11.87
CA MET A 69 -0.28 8.31 10.63
C MET A 69 0.28 6.89 10.80
N GLU A 70 -0.37 5.91 10.18
CA GLU A 70 0.17 4.58 9.95
C GLU A 70 0.70 4.51 8.52
N ILE A 71 2.02 4.36 8.36
CA ILE A 71 2.70 4.34 7.07
C ILE A 71 3.14 2.90 6.79
N ILE A 72 2.65 2.34 5.69
CA ILE A 72 2.95 0.99 5.23
C ILE A 72 3.73 1.09 3.93
N THR A 73 4.92 0.48 3.88
CA THR A 73 5.74 0.41 2.68
C THR A 73 5.76 -1.01 2.14
N TRP A 74 5.46 -1.16 0.85
CA TRP A 74 5.45 -2.44 0.15
C TRP A 74 6.36 -2.37 -1.08
N VAL A 75 7.52 -3.03 -1.03
CA VAL A 75 8.51 -2.98 -2.11
C VAL A 75 8.17 -4.01 -3.18
N LEU A 76 8.20 -3.59 -4.44
CA LEU A 76 7.96 -4.44 -5.60
C LEU A 76 9.30 -4.97 -6.14
N SER A 77 10.32 -4.12 -6.29
CA SER A 77 11.70 -4.50 -6.67
C SER A 77 12.74 -3.56 -6.05
N GLY A 78 13.98 -4.03 -5.90
CA GLY A 78 15.05 -3.30 -5.22
C GLY A 78 14.90 -3.36 -3.69
N SER A 79 15.41 -2.35 -2.98
CA SER A 79 15.21 -2.23 -1.53
C SER A 79 15.26 -0.79 -1.04
N LEU A 80 14.65 -0.53 0.12
CA LEU A 80 14.73 0.73 0.86
C LEU A 80 15.35 0.50 2.22
N VAL A 81 16.25 1.39 2.63
CA VAL A 81 16.78 1.49 3.98
C VAL A 81 15.96 2.52 4.74
N HIS A 82 15.26 2.06 5.78
CA HIS A 82 14.55 2.89 6.74
C HIS A 82 15.44 3.22 7.94
N GLN A 83 15.41 4.47 8.39
CA GLN A 83 15.98 4.91 9.66
C GLN A 83 15.06 5.93 10.32
N ASP A 84 14.88 5.85 11.65
CA ASP A 84 14.07 6.81 12.39
C ASP A 84 14.71 7.35 13.68
N SER A 85 14.09 8.40 14.22
CA SER A 85 14.55 9.10 15.43
C SER A 85 14.46 8.27 16.71
N LEU A 86 13.77 7.14 16.70
CA LEU A 86 13.75 6.19 17.83
C LEU A 86 14.86 5.13 17.70
N GLY A 87 15.68 5.22 16.65
CA GLY A 87 16.80 4.33 16.41
C GLY A 87 16.42 3.04 15.69
N HIS A 88 15.16 2.86 15.26
CA HIS A 88 14.84 1.72 14.42
C HIS A 88 15.51 1.92 13.06
N ASN A 89 16.01 0.81 12.53
CA ASN A 89 16.61 0.73 11.22
C ASN A 89 16.23 -0.62 10.60
N GLY A 90 15.97 -0.62 9.31
CA GLY A 90 15.52 -1.81 8.60
C GLY A 90 15.76 -1.67 7.11
N VAL A 91 15.83 -2.81 6.44
CA VAL A 91 15.80 -2.84 4.98
C VAL A 91 14.52 -3.51 4.55
N ILE A 92 13.79 -2.83 3.68
CA ILE A 92 12.50 -3.22 3.12
C ILE A 92 12.75 -3.68 1.69
N TYR A 93 12.26 -4.85 1.35
CA TYR A 93 12.51 -5.52 0.06
C TYR A 93 11.28 -6.36 -0.31
N PRO A 94 11.17 -6.89 -1.55
CA PRO A 94 9.99 -7.61 -1.99
C PRO A 94 9.68 -8.79 -1.09
N GLY A 95 8.43 -8.88 -0.61
CA GLY A 95 8.03 -9.92 0.34
C GLY A 95 8.13 -9.51 1.82
N LEU A 96 8.70 -8.35 2.13
CA LEU A 96 8.72 -7.79 3.47
C LEU A 96 7.59 -6.77 3.65
N ALA A 97 6.71 -7.03 4.60
CA ALA A 97 5.74 -6.06 5.08
C ALA A 97 6.41 -5.13 6.09
N GLN A 98 6.37 -3.82 5.87
CA GLN A 98 6.87 -2.84 6.84
C GLN A 98 5.78 -1.84 7.24
N ARG A 99 5.79 -1.44 8.50
CA ARG A 99 4.96 -0.36 9.02
C ARG A 99 5.71 0.54 10.01
N MET A 100 5.53 1.84 9.85
CA MET A 100 5.86 2.86 10.83
C MET A 100 4.59 3.52 11.35
N SER A 101 4.39 3.53 12.68
CA SER A 101 3.38 4.36 13.32
C SER A 101 4.04 5.67 13.70
N ALA A 102 3.55 6.78 13.16
CA ALA A 102 4.10 8.09 13.45
C ALA A 102 3.69 8.59 14.85
N GLY A 103 2.49 8.23 15.31
CA GLY A 103 1.99 8.56 16.65
C GLY A 103 2.13 10.05 17.00
N SER A 104 2.59 10.34 18.20
CA SER A 104 2.87 11.70 18.71
C SER A 104 3.93 12.47 17.91
N GLY A 105 4.68 11.81 17.04
CA GLY A 105 5.62 12.39 16.10
C GLY A 105 6.86 11.51 15.92
N ILE A 106 7.33 11.37 14.67
CA ILE A 106 8.57 10.67 14.35
C ILE A 106 9.29 11.37 13.20
N LEU A 107 10.62 11.41 13.25
CA LEU A 107 11.46 11.80 12.11
C LEU A 107 12.02 10.52 11.48
N HIS A 108 11.96 10.41 10.16
CA HIS A 108 12.49 9.24 9.46
C HIS A 108 13.05 9.58 8.07
N SER A 109 13.86 8.67 7.54
CA SER A 109 14.40 8.72 6.17
C SER A 109 14.29 7.35 5.51
N GLU A 110 14.08 7.34 4.20
CA GLU A 110 13.96 6.14 3.38
C GLU A 110 14.83 6.29 2.13
N LYS A 111 15.90 5.48 2.02
CA LYS A 111 16.89 5.60 0.94
C LYS A 111 17.11 4.30 0.18
N ASN A 112 17.31 4.39 -1.14
CA ASN A 112 17.77 3.28 -1.97
C ASN A 112 19.28 3.08 -1.78
N ASP A 113 19.67 2.50 -0.65
CA ASP A 113 21.05 2.33 -0.22
C ASP A 113 21.45 0.84 -0.08
N SER A 114 22.74 0.54 -0.08
CA SER A 114 23.32 -0.80 -0.32
C SER A 114 23.23 -1.79 0.86
N TRP A 115 22.46 -1.50 1.91
CA TRP A 115 22.62 -2.14 3.23
C TRP A 115 22.35 -3.66 3.29
N ARG A 116 21.69 -4.30 2.31
CA ARG A 116 21.43 -5.77 2.38
C ARG A 116 21.51 -6.60 1.11
N LEU A 117 21.55 -6.03 -0.10
CA LEU A 117 21.42 -6.86 -1.31
C LEU A 117 22.75 -7.25 -1.97
N SER A 118 23.86 -6.58 -1.60
CA SER A 118 25.15 -6.97 -2.14
C SER A 118 26.30 -6.57 -1.21
N THR A 119 27.44 -7.22 -1.39
CA THR A 119 28.73 -6.74 -0.87
C THR A 119 29.31 -5.62 -1.74
N ALA A 120 28.58 -5.18 -2.78
CA ALA A 120 28.99 -4.06 -3.60
C ALA A 120 28.80 -2.76 -2.79
N PRO A 121 29.70 -1.79 -2.96
CA PRO A 121 29.68 -0.56 -2.17
C PRO A 121 28.43 0.30 -2.45
N GLU A 122 27.83 0.17 -3.63
CA GLU A 122 26.70 0.98 -4.10
C GLU A 122 25.66 0.10 -4.79
N HIS A 123 24.39 0.47 -4.68
CA HIS A 123 23.29 -0.11 -5.46
C HIS A 123 23.31 0.51 -6.87
N ASP A 124 23.00 -0.25 -7.91
CA ASP A 124 22.97 0.24 -9.31
C ASP A 124 21.57 0.15 -9.95
N GLU A 125 20.61 -0.47 -9.27
CA GLU A 125 19.22 -0.57 -9.72
C GLU A 125 18.28 0.41 -8.97
N PRO A 126 17.20 0.90 -9.60
CA PRO A 126 16.19 1.66 -8.88
C PRO A 126 15.39 0.76 -7.94
N VAL A 127 14.85 1.33 -6.87
CA VAL A 127 13.82 0.69 -6.05
C VAL A 127 12.45 1.13 -6.50
N HIS A 128 11.51 0.19 -6.62
CA HIS A 128 10.11 0.43 -6.99
C HIS A 128 9.22 -0.10 -5.87
N PHE A 129 8.37 0.76 -5.32
CA PHE A 129 7.57 0.42 -4.15
C PHE A 129 6.25 1.19 -4.13
N VAL A 130 5.34 0.75 -3.27
CA VAL A 130 4.09 1.44 -2.98
C VAL A 130 4.10 1.88 -1.52
N GLN A 131 3.90 3.17 -1.27
CA GLN A 131 3.72 3.71 0.08
C GLN A 131 2.25 4.05 0.32
N MET A 132 1.70 3.53 1.41
CA MET A 132 0.28 3.61 1.74
C MET A 132 0.08 4.15 3.14
N TRP A 133 -0.80 5.15 3.28
CA TRP A 133 -1.03 5.80 4.57
C TRP A 133 -2.49 5.68 4.99
N VAL A 134 -2.72 5.25 6.23
CA VAL A 134 -4.04 5.24 6.86
C VAL A 134 -4.00 5.99 8.19
N VAL A 135 -5.14 6.56 8.55
CA VAL A 135 -5.28 7.31 9.81
C VAL A 135 -5.43 6.33 10.98
N PRO A 136 -4.66 6.50 12.07
CA PRO A 136 -4.86 5.74 13.30
C PRO A 136 -6.16 6.16 14.00
N ASP A 137 -6.71 5.29 14.83
CA ASP A 137 -7.95 5.59 15.57
C ASP A 137 -7.76 6.70 16.60
N GLU A 138 -6.60 6.70 17.25
CA GLU A 138 -6.25 7.64 18.31
C GLU A 138 -5.07 8.52 17.87
N PRO A 139 -5.20 9.86 17.93
CA PRO A 139 -4.07 10.74 17.74
C PRO A 139 -3.15 10.69 18.96
N GLY A 140 -1.86 10.92 18.74
CA GLY A 140 -0.87 11.06 19.79
C GLY A 140 -0.46 9.74 20.47
N SER A 141 -0.81 8.58 19.91
CA SER A 141 -0.30 7.29 20.37
C SER A 141 1.24 7.24 20.30
N ASP A 142 1.85 6.26 20.96
CA ASP A 142 3.29 6.07 20.88
C ASP A 142 3.73 5.72 19.45
N PRO A 143 4.79 6.34 18.92
CA PRO A 143 5.35 5.92 17.64
C PRO A 143 5.90 4.49 17.73
N GLY A 144 6.06 3.83 16.60
CA GLY A 144 6.73 2.54 16.59
C GLY A 144 7.15 2.07 15.22
N TYR A 145 7.69 0.87 15.18
CA TYR A 145 8.12 0.21 13.94
C TYR A 145 7.84 -1.30 13.97
N GLN A 146 7.41 -1.86 12.85
CA GLN A 146 7.28 -3.31 12.65
C GLN A 146 7.69 -3.69 11.23
N GLN A 147 8.31 -4.88 11.09
CA GLN A 147 8.55 -5.50 9.79
C GLN A 147 8.43 -7.02 9.92
N LEU A 148 7.87 -7.69 8.91
CA LEU A 148 7.79 -9.16 8.86
C LEU A 148 7.85 -9.65 7.40
N GLU A 149 8.58 -10.75 7.19
CA GLU A 149 8.61 -11.45 5.90
C GLU A 149 7.31 -12.26 5.72
N VAL A 150 6.73 -12.19 4.53
CA VAL A 150 5.47 -12.85 4.18
C VAL A 150 5.55 -13.65 2.87
N ASP A 151 6.76 -13.96 2.39
CA ASP A 151 6.96 -14.66 1.12
C ASP A 151 6.35 -16.07 1.12
N ASP A 152 6.46 -16.79 2.23
CA ASP A 152 5.87 -18.12 2.37
C ASP A 152 4.33 -18.07 2.32
N GLU A 153 3.72 -17.06 2.96
CA GLU A 153 2.29 -16.80 2.90
C GLU A 153 1.85 -16.46 1.48
N LEU A 154 2.59 -15.59 0.79
CA LEU A 154 2.27 -15.18 -0.57
C LEU A 154 2.46 -16.32 -1.59
N ALA A 155 3.47 -17.18 -1.39
CA ALA A 155 3.71 -18.34 -2.24
C ALA A 155 2.60 -19.40 -2.14
N ARG A 156 1.89 -19.45 -1.01
CA ARG A 156 0.68 -20.28 -0.85
C ARG A 156 -0.50 -19.76 -1.69
N GLY A 157 -0.43 -18.52 -2.17
CA GLY A 157 -1.48 -17.86 -2.94
C GLY A 157 -2.67 -17.42 -2.07
N GLY A 158 -3.72 -16.94 -2.74
CA GLY A 158 -4.87 -16.36 -2.06
C GLY A 158 -4.63 -14.91 -1.64
N LEU A 159 -5.55 -14.39 -0.82
CA LEU A 159 -5.51 -13.01 -0.33
C LEU A 159 -4.91 -13.00 1.08
N VAL A 160 -3.62 -12.64 1.18
CA VAL A 160 -2.84 -12.64 2.43
C VAL A 160 -3.06 -11.33 3.17
N THR A 161 -3.46 -11.38 4.45
CA THR A 161 -3.58 -10.18 5.28
C THR A 161 -2.20 -9.73 5.75
N VAL A 162 -1.71 -8.64 5.18
CA VAL A 162 -0.36 -8.13 5.42
C VAL A 162 -0.33 -7.16 6.61
N ALA A 163 -1.21 -6.17 6.61
CA ALA A 163 -1.31 -5.21 7.73
C ALA A 163 -2.77 -5.08 8.16
N SER A 164 -3.07 -5.05 9.46
CA SER A 164 -4.46 -4.93 9.91
C SER A 164 -4.58 -4.40 11.33
N GLY A 165 -5.55 -3.52 11.54
CA GLY A 165 -6.08 -3.17 12.86
C GLY A 165 -7.42 -3.85 13.16
N LEU A 166 -8.07 -4.43 12.14
CA LEU A 166 -9.35 -5.12 12.27
C LEU A 166 -9.25 -6.34 13.21
N PRO A 167 -10.10 -6.45 14.25
CA PRO A 167 -10.01 -7.52 15.25
C PRO A 167 -10.06 -8.94 14.66
N ARG A 168 -10.82 -9.15 13.58
CA ARG A 168 -10.94 -10.46 12.92
C ARG A 168 -9.66 -10.96 12.26
N TYR A 169 -8.68 -10.10 12.02
CA TYR A 169 -7.40 -10.46 11.40
C TYR A 169 -6.23 -10.48 12.38
N ARG A 170 -6.48 -10.26 13.69
CA ARG A 170 -5.43 -10.17 14.72
C ARG A 170 -4.44 -11.33 14.71
N ASP A 171 -4.93 -12.56 14.53
CA ASP A 171 -4.10 -13.77 14.62
C ASP A 171 -3.47 -14.20 13.27
N ARG A 172 -3.63 -13.38 12.23
CA ARG A 172 -3.20 -13.71 10.85
C ARG A 172 -2.52 -12.56 10.12
N THR A 173 -2.57 -11.34 10.66
CA THR A 173 -1.88 -10.19 10.09
C THR A 173 -0.37 -10.29 10.33
N ALA A 174 0.43 -9.92 9.34
CA ALA A 174 1.89 -9.91 9.49
C ALA A 174 2.35 -8.76 10.38
N ILE A 175 1.79 -7.57 10.18
CA ILE A 175 2.05 -6.38 11.00
C ILE A 175 0.74 -5.76 11.49
N VAL A 176 0.78 -5.09 12.64
CA VAL A 176 -0.39 -4.46 13.27
C VAL A 176 -0.37 -2.96 13.03
N ILE A 177 -1.50 -2.43 12.57
CA ILE A 177 -1.71 -0.99 12.39
C ILE A 177 -2.70 -0.46 13.42
N GLY A 178 -2.48 0.77 13.88
CA GLY A 178 -3.35 1.47 14.84
C GLY A 178 -4.70 1.95 14.27
N SER A 179 -5.15 1.39 13.16
CA SER A 179 -6.39 1.75 12.46
C SER A 179 -7.36 0.55 12.51
N SER A 180 -8.20 0.46 13.56
CA SER A 180 -9.00 -0.73 13.86
C SER A 180 -10.13 -1.02 12.87
N HIS A 181 -10.30 -0.15 11.88
CA HIS A 181 -11.28 -0.27 10.81
C HIS A 181 -10.66 -0.57 9.45
N SER A 182 -9.35 -0.80 9.35
CA SER A 182 -8.67 -1.08 8.10
C SER A 182 -7.78 -2.33 8.13
N ALA A 183 -7.64 -2.94 6.95
CA ALA A 183 -6.64 -3.96 6.66
C ALA A 183 -6.12 -3.81 5.22
N LEU A 184 -4.84 -4.05 5.04
CA LEU A 184 -4.20 -4.29 3.76
C LEU A 184 -4.07 -5.80 3.54
N HIS A 185 -4.57 -6.24 2.40
CA HIS A 185 -4.32 -7.56 1.88
C HIS A 185 -3.51 -7.52 0.59
N VAL A 186 -2.72 -8.56 0.35
CA VAL A 186 -1.90 -8.70 -0.86
C VAL A 186 -2.17 -10.06 -1.47
N ALA A 187 -2.30 -10.12 -2.79
CA ALA A 187 -2.37 -11.37 -3.53
C ALA A 187 -1.34 -11.38 -4.65
N ARG A 188 -0.42 -12.35 -4.61
CA ARG A 188 0.46 -12.72 -5.72
C ARG A 188 -0.18 -13.89 -6.47
N MET A 189 -0.62 -13.63 -7.69
CA MET A 189 -1.32 -14.59 -8.53
C MET A 189 -0.39 -15.01 -9.67
N PRO A 190 0.03 -16.29 -9.77
CA PRO A 190 1.00 -16.73 -10.78
C PRO A 190 0.45 -16.78 -12.22
N GLY A 191 -0.83 -16.49 -12.45
CA GLY A 191 -1.47 -16.51 -13.77
C GLY A 191 -1.84 -17.90 -14.30
N ILE A 192 -1.26 -18.95 -13.73
CA ILE A 192 -1.50 -20.36 -14.04
C ILE A 192 -1.85 -21.11 -12.74
N SER A 193 -2.73 -22.13 -12.79
CA SER A 193 -3.31 -22.90 -11.66
C SER A 193 -4.53 -22.26 -10.95
N GLU A 194 -5.05 -22.92 -9.90
CA GLU A 194 -6.15 -22.42 -9.07
C GLU A 194 -5.78 -21.16 -8.27
N ALA A 195 -4.49 -20.94 -7.98
CA ALA A 195 -3.99 -19.74 -7.30
C ALA A 195 -4.04 -18.47 -8.17
N ARG A 196 -4.58 -18.57 -9.39
CA ARG A 196 -4.76 -17.43 -10.31
C ARG A 196 -5.94 -16.52 -9.96
N GLU A 197 -6.77 -16.93 -9.01
CA GLU A 197 -7.99 -16.22 -8.64
C GLU A 197 -8.04 -15.94 -7.13
N VAL A 198 -8.53 -14.75 -6.78
CA VAL A 198 -8.91 -14.40 -5.41
C VAL A 198 -10.29 -13.77 -5.38
N ARG A 199 -10.95 -13.85 -4.23
CA ARG A 199 -12.21 -13.16 -3.97
C ARG A 199 -11.98 -11.99 -3.04
N LEU A 200 -12.42 -10.80 -3.44
CA LEU A 200 -12.32 -9.60 -2.62
C LEU A 200 -13.23 -9.72 -1.38
N PRO A 201 -12.84 -9.17 -0.22
CA PRO A 201 -13.73 -9.12 0.94
C PRO A 201 -14.93 -8.22 0.67
N GLU A 202 -16.05 -8.46 1.36
CA GLU A 202 -17.16 -7.49 1.38
C GLU A 202 -16.86 -6.37 2.37
N SER A 203 -16.93 -5.12 1.92
CA SER A 203 -16.60 -3.98 2.77
C SER A 203 -17.34 -2.70 2.36
N PRO A 204 -17.62 -1.78 3.30
CA PRO A 204 -18.11 -0.46 2.96
C PRO A 204 -17.19 0.30 2.01
N TYR A 205 -15.86 0.10 2.09
CA TYR A 205 -14.89 0.70 1.17
C TYR A 205 -13.79 -0.30 0.84
N LEU A 206 -13.54 -0.51 -0.46
CA LEU A 206 -12.36 -1.22 -0.96
C LEU A 206 -11.54 -0.31 -1.86
N HIS A 207 -10.22 -0.41 -1.78
CA HIS A 207 -9.32 0.11 -2.80
C HIS A 207 -8.43 -1.02 -3.30
N VAL A 208 -8.62 -1.42 -4.56
CA VAL A 208 -7.81 -2.42 -5.25
C VAL A 208 -6.79 -1.69 -6.11
N PHE A 209 -5.51 -2.00 -5.97
CA PHE A 209 -4.43 -1.45 -6.79
C PHE A 209 -3.70 -2.60 -7.48
N VAL A 210 -3.57 -2.53 -8.81
CA VAL A 210 -2.78 -3.51 -9.57
C VAL A 210 -1.32 -3.09 -9.49
N ALA A 211 -0.58 -3.67 -8.55
CA ALA A 211 0.82 -3.36 -8.34
C ALA A 211 1.71 -3.94 -9.44
N ARG A 212 1.34 -5.09 -10.00
CA ARG A 212 2.04 -5.72 -11.12
C ARG A 212 1.10 -6.46 -12.06
N GLY A 213 1.45 -6.45 -13.34
CA GLY A 213 0.84 -7.31 -14.35
C GLY A 213 -0.57 -6.87 -14.76
N GLU A 214 -1.44 -7.83 -14.98
CA GLU A 214 -2.79 -7.64 -15.52
C GLU A 214 -3.79 -8.56 -14.82
N VAL A 215 -4.97 -8.03 -14.50
CA VAL A 215 -6.05 -8.81 -13.88
C VAL A 215 -7.41 -8.45 -14.49
N GLU A 216 -8.30 -9.44 -14.50
CA GLU A 216 -9.72 -9.28 -14.79
C GLU A 216 -10.50 -9.17 -13.49
N LEU A 217 -11.18 -8.03 -13.28
CA LEU A 217 -12.06 -7.83 -12.13
C LEU A 217 -13.53 -7.99 -12.54
N GLU A 218 -14.24 -8.87 -11.86
CA GLU A 218 -15.67 -9.12 -12.10
C GLU A 218 -16.49 -7.83 -12.02
N GLY A 219 -17.27 -7.55 -13.07
CA GLY A 219 -18.10 -6.34 -13.17
C GLY A 219 -17.37 -5.08 -13.62
N VAL A 220 -16.04 -5.14 -13.80
CA VAL A 220 -15.20 -4.02 -14.27
C VAL A 220 -14.49 -4.34 -15.59
N GLY A 221 -13.93 -5.55 -15.71
CA GLY A 221 -13.10 -5.98 -16.84
C GLY A 221 -11.60 -5.86 -16.56
N THR A 222 -10.81 -5.72 -17.62
CA THR A 222 -9.35 -5.72 -17.57
C THR A 222 -8.78 -4.48 -16.88
N LEU A 223 -7.85 -4.72 -15.96
CA LEU A 223 -7.05 -3.73 -15.25
C LEU A 223 -5.57 -4.04 -15.47
N TYR A 224 -4.78 -2.99 -15.65
CA TYR A 224 -3.34 -3.08 -15.90
C TYR A 224 -2.54 -2.52 -14.74
N GLU A 225 -1.25 -2.80 -14.71
CA GLU A 225 -0.30 -2.25 -13.74
C GLU A 225 -0.48 -0.73 -13.56
N GLY A 226 -0.61 -0.33 -12.30
CA GLY A 226 -0.84 1.05 -11.88
C GLY A 226 -2.31 1.49 -11.90
N ASP A 227 -3.24 0.71 -12.44
CA ASP A 227 -4.68 0.96 -12.31
C ASP A 227 -5.15 0.73 -10.86
N ALA A 228 -6.13 1.52 -10.43
CA ALA A 228 -6.80 1.37 -9.16
C ALA A 228 -8.32 1.31 -9.33
N VAL A 229 -9.00 0.57 -8.46
CA VAL A 229 -10.46 0.53 -8.39
C VAL A 229 -10.91 0.87 -6.98
N ARG A 230 -11.76 1.88 -6.87
CA ARG A 230 -12.39 2.31 -5.62
C ARG A 230 -13.81 1.80 -5.59
N MET A 231 -14.11 0.98 -4.60
CA MET A 231 -15.44 0.43 -4.40
C MET A 231 -16.04 0.98 -3.11
N ALA A 232 -17.33 1.33 -3.16
CA ALA A 232 -18.11 1.69 -1.98
C ALA A 232 -19.34 0.77 -1.87
N ARG A 233 -19.55 0.19 -0.68
CA ARG A 233 -20.61 -0.79 -0.37
C ARG A 233 -20.68 -1.92 -1.40
N SER A 234 -19.51 -2.43 -1.76
CA SER A 234 -19.33 -3.48 -2.74
C SER A 234 -18.16 -4.37 -2.30
N GLY A 235 -18.00 -5.51 -2.94
CA GLY A 235 -17.04 -6.53 -2.55
C GLY A 235 -17.54 -7.91 -2.95
N GLY A 236 -16.76 -8.93 -2.64
CA GLY A 236 -17.09 -10.29 -3.05
C GLY A 236 -16.87 -10.56 -4.54
N GLN A 237 -16.41 -9.59 -5.33
CA GLN A 237 -16.01 -9.80 -6.72
C GLN A 237 -14.81 -10.74 -6.81
N ARG A 238 -14.78 -11.52 -7.88
CA ARG A 238 -13.61 -12.31 -8.27
C ARG A 238 -12.61 -11.43 -9.01
N VAL A 239 -11.33 -11.64 -8.70
CA VAL A 239 -10.19 -11.10 -9.47
C VAL A 239 -9.42 -12.28 -10.01
N ILE A 240 -9.16 -12.27 -11.32
CA ILE A 240 -8.49 -13.37 -12.02
C ILE A 240 -7.27 -12.82 -12.74
N ALA A 241 -6.11 -13.44 -12.55
CA ALA A 241 -4.91 -13.15 -13.32
C ALA A 241 -4.68 -14.24 -14.38
N ASN A 242 -4.38 -13.86 -15.62
CA ASN A 242 -3.96 -14.81 -16.67
C ASN A 242 -2.43 -14.77 -16.91
N LEU A 243 -1.75 -13.83 -16.27
CA LEU A 243 -0.30 -13.65 -16.22
C LEU A 243 0.12 -13.50 -14.75
N PRO A 244 1.42 -13.62 -14.42
CA PRO A 244 1.90 -13.27 -13.08
C PRO A 244 1.52 -11.83 -12.74
N SER A 245 0.70 -11.67 -11.69
CA SER A 245 0.15 -10.37 -11.29
C SER A 245 0.14 -10.25 -9.77
N GLU A 246 0.20 -9.01 -9.29
CA GLU A 246 0.14 -8.70 -7.87
C GLU A 246 -0.84 -7.56 -7.63
N ILE A 247 -1.74 -7.73 -6.66
CA ILE A 247 -2.69 -6.70 -6.27
C ILE A 247 -2.56 -6.38 -4.78
N LEU A 248 -2.75 -5.10 -4.45
CA LEU A 248 -2.88 -4.59 -3.09
C LEU A 248 -4.35 -4.21 -2.86
N VAL A 249 -4.94 -4.68 -1.77
CA VAL A 249 -6.36 -4.49 -1.46
C VAL A 249 -6.50 -3.90 -0.06
N TRP A 250 -6.86 -2.63 0.00
CA TRP A 250 -7.29 -2.03 1.26
C TRP A 250 -8.77 -2.30 1.50
N GLU A 251 -9.05 -2.95 2.62
CA GLU A 251 -10.38 -3.20 3.15
C GLU A 251 -10.66 -2.24 4.31
N MET A 252 -11.75 -1.46 4.21
CA MET A 252 -12.01 -0.37 5.15
C MET A 252 -13.49 -0.28 5.55
N HIS A 253 -13.73 -0.25 6.86
CA HIS A 253 -15.05 -0.26 7.47
C HIS A 253 -15.48 1.10 8.04
N ALA A 254 -14.68 2.14 7.79
CA ALA A 254 -14.96 3.53 8.14
C ALA A 254 -14.45 4.46 7.03
N ARG A 255 -14.74 5.76 7.16
CA ARG A 255 -14.19 6.80 6.29
C ARG A 255 -13.81 8.04 7.08
N LEU A 256 -12.90 8.84 6.54
CA LEU A 256 -12.59 10.14 7.13
C LEU A 256 -13.82 11.06 7.09
N GLY A 257 -14.03 11.78 8.20
CA GLY A 257 -15.16 12.70 8.37
C GLY A 257 -16.54 12.03 8.37
N GLY A 258 -16.63 10.69 8.40
CA GLY A 258 -17.87 9.95 8.62
C GLY A 258 -17.96 9.45 10.06
N GLN A 259 -19.17 9.51 10.65
CA GLN A 259 -19.52 8.67 11.79
C GLN A 259 -19.86 7.26 11.33
#